data_AF-A0A7S9RQ23-F1
#
_entry.id   AF-A0A7S9RQ23-F1
#
_cell.length_a   1.000
_cell.length_b   1.000
_cell.length_c   1.000
_cell.angle_alpha   90.00
_cell.angle_beta   90.00
_cell.angle_gamma   90.00
#
_symmetry.space_group_name_H-M   'P 1'
#
loop_
_entity.id
_entity.type
_entity.pdbx_description
1 polymer ?
#
loop_
_entity_poly.entity_id
_entity_poly.type
_entity_poly.pdbx_seq_one_letter_code
_entity_poly.pdbx_strand_id
1 'polypeptide(L)'
;MKFNDLVAGKSLSIANLLSLSDKNLAKKIKEHEFKYISCFEDNELGSKNLIRCEIGSISYVLALLCKYANLVQNEFFDELDDGLISGECNVGEEEFEELGEWIKDVKNVIIDDSFFTHPDKDAIFWLLEILGKNVVLAGGEVREFAAGGEVGELRELDNFDGAVVYLNKNASDEIVGGVQFGIVAKAKDGETLNLKAKDFSVSAKFRLDPALKGTVAVLGAKEFDGYAFKQVVVSK
;
A
#
# COMPACT_ATOMS: atom_id res chain seq x y z
N MET A 1 1.59 -17.43 8.35
CA MET A 1 1.37 -16.29 9.26
C MET A 1 -0.05 -16.22 9.85
N LYS A 2 -0.18 -15.93 11.16
CA LYS A 2 -1.47 -15.61 11.83
C LYS A 2 -1.65 -14.10 11.98
N PHE A 3 -2.88 -13.62 11.86
CA PHE A 3 -3.25 -12.23 12.12
C PHE A 3 -3.88 -12.11 13.51
N ASN A 4 -3.36 -11.20 14.32
CA ASN A 4 -3.83 -11.00 15.69
C ASN A 4 -4.48 -9.63 15.86
N ASP A 5 -5.08 -9.43 17.03
CA ASP A 5 -5.58 -8.13 17.43
C ASP A 5 -4.43 -7.14 17.69
N LEU A 6 -4.73 -5.85 17.53
CA LEU A 6 -3.80 -4.77 17.87
C LEU A 6 -3.41 -4.84 19.35
N VAL A 7 -2.11 -4.78 19.63
CA VAL A 7 -1.58 -4.63 21.00
C VAL A 7 -1.10 -3.21 21.23
N ALA A 8 -1.11 -2.75 22.49
CA ALA A 8 -0.63 -1.41 22.83
C ALA A 8 0.87 -1.26 22.47
N GLY A 9 1.21 -0.16 21.78
CA GLY A 9 2.59 0.14 21.37
C GLY A 9 2.70 0.75 19.97
N LYS A 10 3.94 1.04 19.56
CA LYS A 10 4.21 1.67 18.27
C LYS A 10 3.75 0.78 17.11
N SER A 11 3.27 1.42 16.05
CA SER A 11 2.62 0.73 14.94
C SER A 11 3.09 1.24 13.58
N LEU A 12 3.49 0.33 12.68
CA LEU A 12 3.69 0.63 11.27
C LEU A 12 2.46 0.19 10.49
N SER A 13 1.82 1.08 9.74
CA SER A 13 0.79 0.66 8.77
C SER A 13 1.36 0.64 7.37
N ILE A 14 1.18 -0.47 6.67
CA ILE A 14 1.46 -0.59 5.22
C ILE A 14 0.17 -0.83 4.41
N ALA A 15 -1.00 -0.73 5.06
CA ALA A 15 -2.28 -0.70 4.36
C ALA A 15 -2.34 0.50 3.40
N ASN A 16 -2.90 0.28 2.21
CA ASN A 16 -2.96 1.28 1.15
C ASN A 16 -3.76 2.52 1.58
N LEU A 17 -4.89 2.32 2.23
CA LEU A 17 -5.69 3.41 2.79
C LEU A 17 -6.40 2.92 4.06
N LEU A 18 -5.69 2.92 5.19
CA LEU A 18 -6.14 2.27 6.43
C LEU A 18 -7.52 2.76 6.90
N SER A 19 -7.78 4.05 6.85
CA SER A 19 -9.07 4.63 7.27
C SER A 19 -10.25 4.19 6.42
N LEU A 20 -9.99 3.78 5.18
CA LEU A 20 -10.99 3.23 4.28
C LEU A 20 -11.24 1.76 4.58
N SER A 21 -10.20 0.98 4.90
CA SER A 21 -10.32 -0.43 5.26
C SER A 21 -10.87 -0.63 6.67
N ASP A 22 -10.37 0.13 7.66
CA ASP A 22 -10.80 0.12 9.05
C ASP A 22 -10.51 1.47 9.74
N LYS A 23 -11.51 2.36 9.70
CA LYS A 23 -11.47 3.68 10.35
C LYS A 23 -11.24 3.62 11.87
N ASN A 24 -11.72 2.57 12.54
CA ASN A 24 -11.54 2.44 13.99
C ASN A 24 -10.10 2.05 14.32
N LEU A 25 -9.50 1.15 13.54
CA LEU A 25 -8.09 0.80 13.65
C LEU A 25 -7.19 2.00 13.35
N ALA A 26 -7.50 2.79 12.30
CA ALA A 26 -6.80 4.04 12.00
C ALA A 26 -6.79 5.00 13.20
N LYS A 27 -7.91 5.13 13.92
CA LYS A 27 -7.98 5.96 15.13
C LYS A 27 -7.20 5.36 16.31
N LYS A 28 -7.27 4.05 16.50
CA LYS A 28 -6.59 3.36 17.61
C LYS A 28 -5.07 3.45 17.50
N ILE A 29 -4.48 3.29 16.30
CA ILE A 29 -3.02 3.35 16.17
C ILE A 29 -2.45 4.74 16.54
N LYS A 30 -3.27 5.80 16.49
CA LYS A 30 -2.90 7.17 16.89
C LYS A 30 -2.79 7.36 18.40
N GLU A 31 -3.28 6.41 19.19
CA GLU A 31 -3.10 6.42 20.66
C GLU A 31 -1.63 6.18 21.05
N HIS A 32 -0.82 5.69 20.10
CA HIS A 32 0.61 5.50 20.24
C HIS A 32 1.36 6.16 19.06
N GLU A 33 2.69 6.11 19.11
CA GLU A 33 3.52 6.55 18.00
C GLU A 33 3.32 5.62 16.79
N PHE A 34 3.16 6.20 15.60
CA PHE A 34 2.95 5.43 14.38
C PHE A 34 3.62 6.10 13.18
N LYS A 35 3.97 5.29 12.20
CA LYS A 35 4.29 5.69 10.83
C LYS A 35 3.43 4.88 9.89
N TYR A 36 3.19 5.38 8.68
CA TYR A 36 2.54 4.58 7.65
C TYR A 36 3.16 4.81 6.28
N ILE A 37 3.21 3.73 5.51
CA ILE A 37 3.81 3.71 4.18
C ILE A 37 2.70 3.44 3.18
N SER A 38 2.49 4.37 2.25
CA SER A 38 1.43 4.27 1.23
C SER A 38 1.67 5.28 0.11
N CYS A 39 1.16 4.98 -1.09
CA CYS A 39 1.05 5.96 -2.16
C CYS A 39 0.01 7.07 -1.85
N PHE A 40 -0.93 6.80 -0.93
CA PHE A 40 -1.97 7.74 -0.52
C PHE A 40 -1.65 8.48 0.76
N GLU A 41 -2.15 9.72 0.84
CA GLU A 41 -2.34 10.38 2.13
C GLU A 41 -3.68 9.92 2.73
N ASP A 42 -3.63 9.29 3.89
CA ASP A 42 -4.82 8.85 4.59
C ASP A 42 -5.39 10.02 5.42
N ASN A 43 -6.65 10.37 5.19
CA ASN A 43 -7.27 11.54 5.83
C ASN A 43 -7.37 11.45 7.36
N GLU A 44 -7.45 10.24 7.93
CA GLU A 44 -7.50 10.09 9.39
C GLU A 44 -6.09 10.10 10.02
N LEU A 45 -5.09 9.61 9.29
CA LEU A 45 -3.69 9.54 9.77
C LEU A 45 -2.92 10.85 9.52
N GLY A 46 -3.21 11.55 8.42
CA GLY A 46 -2.58 12.80 8.00
C GLY A 46 -1.14 12.64 7.48
N SER A 47 -0.62 13.66 6.79
CA SER A 47 0.69 13.61 6.13
C SER A 47 1.92 13.55 7.05
N LYS A 48 1.81 13.91 8.33
CA LYS A 48 2.98 14.05 9.21
C LYS A 48 3.77 12.74 9.38
N ASN A 49 3.05 11.62 9.44
CA ASN A 49 3.63 10.29 9.71
C ASN A 49 3.65 9.42 8.44
N LEU A 50 3.42 10.03 7.27
CA LEU A 50 3.40 9.37 5.98
C LEU A 50 4.81 9.27 5.41
N ILE A 51 5.15 8.09 4.94
CA ILE A 51 6.27 7.85 4.02
C ILE A 51 5.64 7.41 2.70
N ARG A 52 5.84 8.19 1.65
CA ARG A 52 5.23 7.88 0.35
C ARG A 52 6.06 6.82 -0.34
N CYS A 53 5.40 5.85 -0.95
CA CYS A 53 6.04 4.86 -1.79
C CYS A 53 5.36 4.77 -3.15
N GLU A 54 6.04 4.12 -4.10
CA GLU A 54 5.49 3.81 -5.42
C GLU A 54 4.42 2.71 -5.34
N ILE A 55 3.46 2.73 -6.26
CA ILE A 55 2.37 1.74 -6.30
C ILE A 55 2.96 0.34 -6.54
N GLY A 56 2.58 -0.62 -5.69
CA GLY A 56 3.05 -2.01 -5.82
C GLY A 56 4.46 -2.27 -5.29
N SER A 57 5.19 -1.24 -4.82
CA SER A 57 6.58 -1.37 -4.36
C SER A 57 6.76 -1.87 -2.92
N ILE A 58 5.71 -2.38 -2.29
CA ILE A 58 5.77 -2.69 -0.86
C ILE A 58 6.71 -3.86 -0.51
N SER A 59 6.94 -4.79 -1.44
CA SER A 59 7.96 -5.83 -1.33
C SER A 59 9.37 -5.23 -1.21
N TYR A 60 9.67 -4.20 -2.02
CA TYR A 60 10.92 -3.46 -2.01
C TYR A 60 11.11 -2.71 -0.69
N VAL A 61 10.07 -2.01 -0.23
CA VAL A 61 10.07 -1.32 1.06
C VAL A 61 10.36 -2.29 2.22
N LEU A 62 9.69 -3.45 2.24
CA LEU A 62 9.89 -4.43 3.31
C LEU A 62 11.28 -5.07 3.26
N ALA A 63 11.84 -5.29 2.08
CA ALA A 63 13.17 -5.85 1.91
C ALA A 63 14.25 -4.93 2.47
N LEU A 64 14.24 -3.65 2.08
CA LEU A 64 15.16 -2.66 2.63
C LEU A 64 14.90 -2.43 4.12
N LEU A 65 13.64 -2.40 4.57
CA LEU A 65 13.34 -2.28 5.99
C LEU A 65 13.96 -3.44 6.81
N CYS A 66 13.88 -4.68 6.32
CA CYS A 66 14.51 -5.83 6.99
C CYS A 66 16.04 -5.71 7.01
N LYS A 67 16.65 -5.26 5.91
CA LYS A 67 18.09 -5.04 5.77
C LYS A 67 18.58 -3.95 6.73
N TYR A 68 18.00 -2.75 6.68
CA TYR A 68 18.40 -1.61 7.53
C TYR A 68 18.09 -1.84 9.01
N ALA A 69 17.06 -2.63 9.34
CA ALA A 69 16.81 -3.04 10.72
C ALA A 69 17.79 -4.12 11.23
N ASN A 70 18.68 -4.62 10.37
CA ASN A 70 19.66 -5.67 10.66
C ASN A 70 19.02 -6.94 11.25
N LEU A 71 17.89 -7.37 10.70
CA LEU A 71 17.13 -8.51 11.24
C LEU A 71 17.65 -9.87 10.76
N VAL A 72 18.17 -9.91 9.53
CA VAL A 72 18.76 -11.10 8.91
C VAL A 72 19.94 -10.66 8.07
N GLN A 73 20.99 -11.49 8.05
CA GLN A 73 22.10 -11.37 7.12
C GLN A 73 22.23 -12.68 6.36
N ASN A 74 21.91 -12.64 5.07
CA ASN A 74 22.04 -13.76 4.14
C ASN A 74 22.34 -13.19 2.73
N GLU A 75 22.68 -14.08 1.81
CA GLU A 75 23.05 -13.73 0.43
C GLU A 75 21.96 -12.88 -0.25
N PHE A 76 20.68 -13.17 -0.03
CA PHE A 76 19.57 -12.37 -0.56
C PHE A 76 19.66 -10.89 -0.18
N PHE A 77 19.87 -10.56 1.11
CA PHE A 77 19.95 -9.17 1.56
C PHE A 77 21.27 -8.48 1.18
N ASP A 78 22.36 -9.25 1.10
CA ASP A 78 23.68 -8.76 0.71
C ASP A 78 23.72 -8.38 -0.78
N GLU A 79 22.94 -9.05 -1.63
CA GLU A 79 22.84 -8.80 -3.07
C GLU A 79 21.84 -7.69 -3.46
N LEU A 80 21.04 -7.18 -2.51
CA LEU A 80 20.13 -6.07 -2.79
C LEU A 80 20.92 -4.81 -3.17
N ASP A 81 20.57 -4.22 -4.32
CA ASP A 81 21.03 -2.89 -4.73
C ASP A 81 20.14 -1.82 -4.07
N ASP A 82 20.61 -1.28 -2.94
CA ASP A 82 19.85 -0.33 -2.13
C ASP A 82 19.47 0.93 -2.91
N GLY A 83 20.37 1.43 -3.76
CA GLY A 83 20.12 2.63 -4.56
C GLY A 83 19.07 2.41 -5.64
N LEU A 84 19.11 1.26 -6.32
CA LEU A 84 18.08 0.87 -7.28
C LEU A 84 16.72 0.69 -6.62
N ILE A 85 16.66 -0.09 -5.54
CA ILE A 85 15.41 -0.43 -4.85
C ILE A 85 14.80 0.82 -4.19
N SER A 86 15.62 1.67 -3.57
CA SER A 86 15.23 2.98 -3.05
C SER A 86 14.61 3.85 -4.15
N GLY A 87 15.25 3.92 -5.32
CA GLY A 87 14.76 4.67 -6.46
C GLY A 87 13.41 4.18 -6.97
N GLU A 88 13.24 2.86 -7.10
CA GLU A 88 12.02 2.22 -7.61
C GLU A 88 10.84 2.33 -6.63
N CYS A 89 11.09 2.17 -5.31
CA CYS A 89 10.02 2.29 -4.32
C CYS A 89 9.73 3.73 -3.87
N ASN A 90 10.55 4.69 -4.31
CA ASN A 90 10.44 6.11 -3.99
C ASN A 90 10.50 6.42 -2.48
N VAL A 91 11.28 5.62 -1.73
CA VAL A 91 11.64 5.86 -0.32
C VAL A 91 13.15 6.00 -0.25
N GLY A 92 13.65 7.08 0.34
CA GLY A 92 15.09 7.37 0.35
C GLY A 92 15.88 6.47 1.31
N GLU A 93 17.16 6.22 1.00
CA GLU A 93 18.06 5.47 1.90
C GLU A 93 18.12 6.06 3.32
N GLU A 94 18.14 7.40 3.46
CA GLU A 94 18.09 8.07 4.77
C GLU A 94 16.79 7.76 5.54
N GLU A 95 15.65 7.65 4.83
CA GLU A 95 14.37 7.26 5.45
C GLU A 95 14.44 5.80 5.92
N PHE A 96 15.12 4.92 5.17
CA PHE A 96 15.33 3.53 5.57
C PHE A 96 16.27 3.39 6.77
N GLU A 97 17.31 4.20 6.89
CA GLU A 97 18.17 4.24 8.08
C GLU A 97 17.34 4.59 9.33
N GLU A 98 16.54 5.66 9.25
CA GLU A 98 15.67 6.08 10.36
C GLU A 98 14.60 5.03 10.67
N LEU A 99 13.97 4.46 9.64
CA LEU A 99 12.96 3.42 9.79
C LEU A 99 13.53 2.13 10.37
N GLY A 100 14.74 1.74 9.98
CA GLY A 100 15.43 0.53 10.43
C GLY A 100 15.72 0.56 11.93
N GLU A 101 16.07 1.72 12.48
CA GLU A 101 16.17 1.88 13.94
C GLU A 101 14.78 1.96 14.60
N TRP A 102 13.86 2.71 14.01
CA TRP A 102 12.53 2.93 14.58
C TRP A 102 11.68 1.65 14.67
N ILE A 103 11.78 0.76 13.67
CA ILE A 103 11.00 -0.48 13.58
C ILE A 103 11.38 -1.49 14.67
N LYS A 104 12.55 -1.36 15.32
CA LYS A 104 12.97 -2.24 16.42
C LYS A 104 11.98 -2.15 17.60
N ASP A 105 11.48 -0.96 17.90
CA ASP A 105 10.51 -0.70 18.97
C ASP A 105 9.04 -0.91 18.55
N VAL A 106 8.78 -1.12 17.26
CA VAL A 106 7.43 -1.36 16.75
C VAL A 106 6.90 -2.70 17.22
N LYS A 107 5.65 -2.67 17.68
CA LYS A 107 4.90 -3.85 18.12
C LYS A 107 4.02 -4.38 17.00
N ASN A 108 3.34 -3.49 16.28
CA ASN A 108 2.32 -3.87 15.30
C ASN A 108 2.73 -3.49 13.88
N VAL A 109 2.41 -4.36 12.93
CA VAL A 109 2.41 -4.06 11.50
C VAL A 109 0.99 -4.26 10.99
N ILE A 110 0.39 -3.21 10.44
CA ILE A 110 -0.98 -3.22 9.94
C ILE A 110 -0.95 -3.41 8.42
N ILE A 111 -1.68 -4.42 7.94
CA ILE A 111 -1.91 -4.68 6.52
C ILE A 111 -3.41 -4.60 6.21
N ASP A 112 -3.79 -4.56 4.93
CA ASP A 112 -5.18 -4.74 4.49
C ASP A 112 -5.33 -5.98 3.60
N ASP A 113 -6.56 -6.26 3.16
CA ASP A 113 -6.87 -7.46 2.38
C ASP A 113 -6.33 -7.43 0.94
N SER A 114 -5.89 -6.28 0.43
CA SER A 114 -5.32 -6.19 -0.92
C SER A 114 -3.98 -6.93 -1.06
N PHE A 115 -3.30 -7.18 0.07
CA PHE A 115 -2.06 -7.95 0.10
C PHE A 115 -2.25 -9.43 -0.32
N PHE A 116 -3.45 -9.99 -0.16
CA PHE A 116 -3.72 -11.37 -0.57
C PHE A 116 -3.73 -11.56 -2.09
N THR A 117 -3.96 -10.47 -2.83
CA THR A 117 -3.97 -10.45 -4.29
C THR A 117 -2.84 -9.62 -4.88
N HIS A 118 -1.89 -9.15 -4.05
CA HIS A 118 -0.71 -8.44 -4.50
C HIS A 118 0.17 -9.35 -5.37
N PRO A 119 0.76 -8.85 -6.48
CA PRO A 119 1.63 -9.64 -7.34
C PRO A 119 2.81 -10.28 -6.59
N ASP A 120 3.38 -9.55 -5.63
CA ASP A 120 4.48 -10.00 -4.75
C ASP A 120 4.02 -10.55 -3.39
N LYS A 121 2.80 -11.06 -3.28
CA LYS A 121 2.25 -11.52 -1.99
C LYS A 121 3.20 -12.47 -1.24
N ASP A 122 3.85 -13.41 -1.93
CA ASP A 122 4.69 -14.41 -1.27
C ASP A 122 5.95 -13.77 -0.67
N ALA A 123 6.61 -12.87 -1.42
CA ALA A 123 7.73 -12.09 -0.91
C ALA A 123 7.30 -11.20 0.27
N ILE A 124 6.15 -10.53 0.17
CA ILE A 124 5.64 -9.66 1.23
C ILE A 124 5.41 -10.46 2.52
N PHE A 125 4.71 -11.58 2.45
CA PHE A 125 4.43 -12.38 3.64
C PHE A 125 5.69 -13.02 4.22
N TRP A 126 6.65 -13.44 3.40
CA TRP A 126 7.97 -13.89 3.86
C TRP A 126 8.74 -12.78 4.60
N LEU A 127 8.79 -11.57 4.04
CA LEU A 127 9.46 -10.42 4.67
C LEU A 127 8.75 -9.98 5.96
N LEU A 128 7.41 -10.06 6.03
CA LEU A 128 6.67 -9.83 7.26
C LEU A 128 7.00 -10.88 8.34
N GLU A 129 7.25 -12.14 7.95
CA GLU A 129 7.71 -13.19 8.88
C GLU A 129 9.13 -12.86 9.41
N ILE A 130 10.03 -12.40 8.55
CA ILE A 130 11.38 -11.92 8.94
C ILE A 130 11.29 -10.73 9.90
N LEU A 131 10.40 -9.78 9.62
CA LEU A 131 10.21 -8.58 10.45
C LEU A 131 9.78 -8.94 11.89
N GLY A 132 9.12 -10.08 12.07
CA GLY A 132 8.86 -10.68 13.39
C GLY A 132 7.92 -9.86 14.27
N LYS A 133 7.00 -9.09 13.68
CA LYS A 133 6.06 -8.20 14.41
C LYS A 133 4.67 -8.80 14.53
N ASN A 134 3.86 -8.20 15.41
CA ASN A 134 2.44 -8.54 15.49
C ASN A 134 1.71 -8.03 14.23
N VAL A 135 1.32 -8.93 13.32
CA VAL A 135 0.62 -8.54 12.10
C VAL A 135 -0.89 -8.45 12.36
N VAL A 136 -1.47 -7.29 12.07
CA VAL A 136 -2.89 -6.96 12.26
C VAL A 136 -3.53 -6.73 10.89
N LEU A 137 -4.60 -7.46 10.59
CA LEU A 137 -5.35 -7.30 9.35
C LEU A 137 -6.48 -6.27 9.53
N ALA A 138 -6.47 -5.20 8.72
CA ALA A 138 -7.52 -4.19 8.70
C ALA A 138 -8.73 -4.65 7.88
N GLY A 139 -9.93 -4.54 8.44
CA GLY A 139 -11.20 -4.70 7.71
C GLY A 139 -11.47 -6.09 7.11
N GLY A 140 -10.70 -7.11 7.49
CA GLY A 140 -10.79 -8.48 6.98
C GLY A 140 -11.16 -9.51 8.06
N GLU A 141 -11.77 -10.61 7.63
CA GLU A 141 -12.16 -11.73 8.50
C GLU A 141 -11.13 -12.88 8.49
N VAL A 142 -10.19 -12.86 7.52
CA VAL A 142 -9.13 -13.86 7.40
C VAL A 142 -8.27 -13.83 8.66
N ARG A 143 -8.04 -15.00 9.25
CA ARG A 143 -7.27 -15.14 10.51
C ARG A 143 -5.84 -15.61 10.30
N GLU A 144 -5.56 -16.22 9.16
CA GLU A 144 -4.23 -16.69 8.82
C GLU A 144 -4.04 -16.75 7.30
N PHE A 145 -2.79 -16.65 6.89
CA PHE A 145 -2.35 -16.83 5.51
C PHE A 145 -1.17 -17.79 5.50
N ALA A 146 -1.23 -18.80 4.64
CA ALA A 146 -0.11 -19.71 4.39
C ALA A 146 0.81 -19.06 3.35
N ALA A 147 1.94 -18.53 3.81
CA ALA A 147 2.94 -17.92 2.93
C ALA A 147 3.58 -18.96 2.00
N GLY A 148 3.93 -18.55 0.78
CA GLY A 148 4.59 -19.40 -0.22
C GLY A 148 6.03 -19.85 0.14
N GLY A 149 6.61 -19.30 1.21
CA GLY A 149 7.98 -19.57 1.64
C GLY A 149 8.96 -18.47 1.23
N GLU A 150 10.25 -18.74 1.43
CA GLU A 150 11.35 -17.86 1.03
C GLU A 150 11.40 -17.67 -0.50
N VAL A 151 11.68 -16.44 -0.94
CA VAL A 151 11.87 -16.11 -2.35
C VAL A 151 13.36 -15.89 -2.64
N GLY A 152 13.80 -16.29 -3.83
CA GLY A 152 15.20 -16.14 -4.24
C GLY A 152 15.56 -14.74 -4.77
N GLU A 153 14.57 -14.01 -5.29
CA GLU A 153 14.74 -12.65 -5.82
C GLU A 153 13.43 -11.87 -5.67
N LEU A 154 13.53 -10.53 -5.63
CA LEU A 154 12.37 -9.66 -5.74
C LEU A 154 11.96 -9.55 -7.20
N ARG A 155 10.66 -9.59 -7.45
CA ARG A 155 10.10 -9.37 -8.79
C ARG A 155 10.29 -7.92 -9.20
N GLU A 156 10.56 -7.67 -10.48
CA GLU A 156 10.46 -6.34 -11.07
C GLU A 156 9.04 -5.76 -10.91
N LEU A 157 8.99 -4.47 -10.55
CA LEU A 157 7.73 -3.76 -10.35
C LEU A 157 6.97 -3.56 -11.66
N ASP A 158 5.64 -3.66 -11.57
CA ASP A 158 4.78 -3.27 -12.68
C ASP A 158 4.79 -1.75 -12.84
N ASN A 159 4.87 -1.26 -14.08
CA ASN A 159 4.81 0.17 -14.35
C ASN A 159 3.36 0.67 -14.30
N PHE A 160 3.09 1.64 -13.43
CA PHE A 160 1.79 2.29 -13.21
C PHE A 160 1.68 3.68 -13.86
N ASP A 161 2.31 3.89 -15.01
CA ASP A 161 2.23 5.15 -15.75
C ASP A 161 0.80 5.54 -16.16
N GLY A 162 0.47 6.83 -16.05
CA GLY A 162 -0.82 7.36 -16.48
C GLY A 162 -1.92 7.22 -15.42
N ALA A 163 -3.16 6.98 -15.84
CA ALA A 163 -4.31 6.96 -14.93
C ALA A 163 -4.44 5.60 -14.23
N VAL A 164 -4.45 5.61 -12.90
CA VAL A 164 -4.55 4.41 -12.07
C VAL A 164 -5.76 4.53 -11.15
N VAL A 165 -6.42 3.42 -10.87
CA VAL A 165 -7.51 3.36 -9.89
C VAL A 165 -7.22 2.29 -8.85
N TYR A 166 -7.29 2.68 -7.59
CA TYR A 166 -7.32 1.78 -6.44
C TYR A 166 -8.77 1.38 -6.16
N LEU A 167 -9.05 0.09 -6.31
CA LEU A 167 -10.36 -0.51 -6.05
C LEU A 167 -10.46 -0.90 -4.58
N ASN A 168 -11.53 -0.45 -3.91
CA ASN A 168 -11.77 -0.80 -2.52
C ASN A 168 -13.28 -0.92 -2.24
N LYS A 169 -13.70 -1.98 -1.57
CA LYS A 169 -15.12 -2.28 -1.30
C LYS A 169 -15.84 -1.23 -0.45
N ASN A 170 -15.09 -0.44 0.35
CA ASN A 170 -15.61 0.59 1.24
C ASN A 170 -15.60 1.99 0.62
N ALA A 171 -15.10 2.16 -0.61
CA ALA A 171 -15.03 3.44 -1.30
C ALA A 171 -16.37 3.88 -1.93
N SER A 172 -16.40 5.14 -2.36
CA SER A 172 -17.50 5.76 -3.12
C SER A 172 -17.69 5.06 -4.47
N ASP A 173 -18.91 4.97 -4.97
CA ASP A 173 -19.20 4.54 -6.34
C ASP A 173 -18.77 5.55 -7.42
N GLU A 174 -18.50 6.80 -7.01
CA GLU A 174 -17.80 7.82 -7.78
C GLU A 174 -16.28 7.54 -7.87
N ILE A 175 -15.67 7.96 -8.98
CA ILE A 175 -14.21 7.95 -9.16
C ILE A 175 -13.67 9.19 -8.44
N VAL A 176 -13.08 8.99 -7.26
CA VAL A 176 -12.55 10.09 -6.44
C VAL A 176 -11.07 10.24 -6.76
N GLY A 177 -10.69 11.31 -7.44
CA GLY A 177 -9.30 11.51 -7.87
C GLY A 177 -8.82 12.94 -7.70
N GLY A 178 -7.50 13.09 -7.65
CA GLY A 178 -6.82 14.37 -7.53
C GLY A 178 -6.78 15.20 -8.81
N VAL A 179 -6.19 16.39 -8.70
CA VAL A 179 -5.98 17.29 -9.85
C VAL A 179 -5.15 16.62 -10.95
N GLN A 180 -4.08 15.90 -10.58
CA GLN A 180 -3.20 15.21 -11.53
C GLN A 180 -3.92 14.05 -12.23
N PHE A 181 -4.70 13.24 -11.51
CA PHE A 181 -5.58 12.24 -12.12
C PHE A 181 -6.53 12.89 -13.13
N GLY A 182 -7.23 13.96 -12.75
CA GLY A 182 -8.17 14.67 -13.62
C GLY A 182 -7.51 15.18 -14.92
N ILE A 183 -6.27 15.66 -14.85
CA ILE A 183 -5.49 16.10 -16.02
C ILE A 183 -5.20 14.92 -16.96
N VAL A 184 -4.65 13.82 -16.44
CA VAL A 184 -4.30 12.63 -17.25
C VAL A 184 -5.56 11.99 -17.84
N ALA A 185 -6.63 11.91 -17.06
CA ALA A 185 -7.94 11.40 -17.45
C ALA A 185 -8.71 12.34 -18.39
N LYS A 186 -8.26 13.60 -18.57
CA LYS A 186 -8.97 14.68 -19.28
C LYS A 186 -10.40 14.88 -18.77
N ALA A 187 -10.58 14.73 -17.46
CA ALA A 187 -11.85 14.73 -16.75
C ALA A 187 -12.12 16.06 -16.06
N LYS A 188 -13.40 16.47 -16.03
CA LYS A 188 -13.89 17.59 -15.20
C LYS A 188 -14.73 17.06 -14.05
N ASP A 189 -14.71 17.79 -12.94
CA ASP A 189 -15.56 17.45 -11.79
C ASP A 189 -17.04 17.31 -12.21
N GLY A 190 -17.63 16.19 -11.82
CA GLY A 190 -19.00 15.81 -12.14
C GLY A 190 -19.21 15.15 -13.50
N GLU A 191 -18.17 14.96 -14.31
CA GLU A 191 -18.24 14.25 -15.61
C GLU A 191 -18.31 12.74 -15.42
N THR A 192 -19.09 12.03 -16.24
CA THR A 192 -19.08 10.57 -16.27
C THR A 192 -17.89 10.08 -17.09
N LEU A 193 -17.10 9.18 -16.52
CA LEU A 193 -15.96 8.54 -17.17
C LEU A 193 -16.22 7.05 -17.34
N ASN A 194 -15.78 6.51 -18.48
CA ASN A 194 -15.71 5.08 -18.74
C ASN A 194 -14.27 4.63 -18.53
N LEU A 195 -14.04 3.85 -17.49
CA LEU A 195 -12.75 3.25 -17.19
C LEU A 195 -12.69 1.83 -17.72
N LYS A 196 -11.56 1.46 -18.29
CA LYS A 196 -11.30 0.10 -18.78
C LYS A 196 -9.89 -0.35 -18.42
N ALA A 197 -9.79 -1.49 -17.76
CA ALA A 197 -8.58 -2.28 -17.60
C ALA A 197 -8.78 -3.66 -18.25
N LYS A 198 -7.80 -4.56 -18.11
CA LYS A 198 -7.83 -5.90 -18.73
C LYS A 198 -9.00 -6.75 -18.23
N ASP A 199 -9.33 -6.64 -16.96
CA ASP A 199 -10.27 -7.47 -16.20
C ASP A 199 -11.40 -6.64 -15.55
N PHE A 200 -11.47 -5.35 -15.86
CA PHE A 200 -12.36 -4.41 -15.18
C PHE A 200 -12.88 -3.36 -16.16
N SER A 201 -14.17 -3.05 -16.11
CA SER A 201 -14.73 -1.87 -16.80
C SER A 201 -15.90 -1.30 -16.02
N VAL A 202 -15.97 0.03 -15.93
CA VAL A 202 -16.98 0.74 -15.16
C VAL A 202 -17.28 2.09 -15.79
N SER A 203 -18.53 2.54 -15.67
CA SER A 203 -18.94 3.90 -15.97
C SER A 203 -19.35 4.57 -14.66
N ALA A 204 -18.67 5.63 -14.27
CA ALA A 204 -18.89 6.29 -12.99
C ALA A 204 -18.60 7.80 -13.08
N LYS A 205 -19.23 8.57 -12.18
CA LYS A 205 -19.03 10.01 -12.11
C LYS A 205 -17.68 10.32 -11.46
N PHE A 206 -16.92 11.23 -12.04
CA PHE A 206 -15.68 11.75 -11.47
C PHE A 206 -15.98 12.80 -10.41
N ARG A 207 -15.37 12.66 -9.24
CA ARG A 207 -15.35 13.66 -8.17
C ARG A 207 -13.92 14.10 -7.93
N LEU A 208 -13.67 15.41 -8.08
CA LEU A 208 -12.38 16.01 -7.79
C LEU A 208 -12.18 16.13 -6.28
N ASP A 209 -11.11 15.53 -5.77
CA ASP A 209 -10.60 15.76 -4.42
C ASP A 209 -9.21 16.42 -4.50
N PRO A 210 -9.08 17.74 -4.25
CA PRO A 210 -7.79 18.43 -4.34
C PRO A 210 -6.73 17.95 -3.35
N ALA A 211 -7.10 17.22 -2.29
CA ALA A 211 -6.15 16.68 -1.33
C ALA A 211 -5.45 15.41 -1.84
N LEU A 212 -6.07 14.68 -2.78
CA LEU A 212 -5.45 13.51 -3.41
C LEU A 212 -4.34 13.95 -4.36
N LYS A 213 -3.20 13.27 -4.25
CA LYS A 213 -2.01 13.50 -5.06
C LYS A 213 -1.76 12.32 -6.00
N GLY A 214 -0.98 12.57 -7.05
CA GLY A 214 -0.64 11.57 -8.05
C GLY A 214 -1.74 11.39 -9.09
N THR A 215 -1.46 10.47 -10.00
CA THR A 215 -2.36 10.07 -11.08
C THR A 215 -3.21 8.86 -10.70
N VAL A 216 -3.45 8.69 -9.40
CA VAL A 216 -4.26 7.63 -8.82
C VAL A 216 -5.59 8.18 -8.29
N ALA A 217 -6.68 7.46 -8.55
CA ALA A 217 -8.00 7.69 -7.99
C ALA A 217 -8.45 6.49 -7.15
N VAL A 218 -9.47 6.70 -6.31
CA VAL A 218 -10.11 5.66 -5.50
C VAL A 218 -11.51 5.40 -6.03
N LEU A 219 -11.88 4.13 -6.15
CA LEU A 219 -13.20 3.71 -6.60
C LEU A 219 -13.74 2.52 -5.81
N GLY A 220 -15.02 2.62 -5.46
CA GLY A 220 -15.83 1.57 -4.87
C GLY A 220 -16.10 0.44 -5.85
N ALA A 221 -15.58 -0.76 -5.56
CA ALA A 221 -15.88 -1.97 -6.31
C ALA A 221 -16.19 -3.12 -5.35
N LYS A 222 -17.38 -3.73 -5.51
CA LYS A 222 -17.82 -4.85 -4.66
C LYS A 222 -17.13 -6.16 -5.01
N GLU A 223 -16.84 -6.36 -6.29
CA GLU A 223 -16.18 -7.54 -6.83
C GLU A 223 -15.19 -7.10 -7.90
N PHE A 224 -13.94 -7.53 -7.77
CA PHE A 224 -12.90 -7.39 -8.77
C PHE A 224 -11.87 -8.50 -8.56
N ASP A 225 -11.26 -8.95 -9.66
CA ASP A 225 -10.25 -9.99 -9.61
C ASP A 225 -8.83 -9.39 -9.48
N GLY A 226 -7.94 -10.14 -8.84
CA GLY A 226 -6.52 -9.81 -8.76
C GLY A 226 -6.20 -8.56 -7.92
N TYR A 227 -5.10 -7.91 -8.27
CA TYR A 227 -4.57 -6.79 -7.50
C TYR A 227 -5.48 -5.55 -7.57
N ALA A 228 -5.59 -4.83 -6.45
CA ALA A 228 -6.53 -3.73 -6.27
C ALA A 228 -6.18 -2.47 -7.08
N PHE A 229 -4.92 -2.28 -7.47
CA PHE A 229 -4.53 -1.19 -8.36
C PHE A 229 -4.67 -1.62 -9.82
N LYS A 230 -5.40 -0.82 -10.59
CA LYS A 230 -5.62 -1.02 -12.02
C LYS A 230 -5.16 0.20 -12.79
N GLN A 231 -4.20 0.03 -13.69
CA GLN A 231 -3.96 1.00 -14.75
C GLN A 231 -5.15 0.99 -15.71
N VAL A 232 -5.73 2.16 -15.99
CA VAL A 232 -6.99 2.28 -16.74
C VAL A 232 -6.83 3.16 -17.98
N VAL A 233 -7.49 2.74 -19.05
CA VAL A 233 -7.80 3.61 -20.18
C VAL A 233 -9.09 4.36 -19.83
N VAL A 234 -9.02 5.69 -19.89
CA VAL A 234 -10.15 6.58 -19.62
C VAL A 234 -10.78 7.06 -20.93
N SER A 235 -12.10 6.94 -21.02
CA SER A 235 -12.92 7.45 -22.13
C SER A 235 -14.20 8.10 -21.63
N LYS A 236 -14.97 8.73 -22.53
CA LYS A 236 -16.21 9.47 -22.25
C LYS A 236 -17.39 8.84 -22.97
#